data_AF-A0A0K8SIX0-F1
#
_entry.id   AF-A0A0K8SIX0-F1
#
_cell.length_a   1.000
_cell.length_b   1.000
_cell.length_c   1.000
_cell.angle_alpha   90.00
_cell.angle_beta   90.00
_cell.angle_gamma   90.00
#
_symmetry.space_group_name_H-M   'P 1'
#
loop_
_entity.id
_entity.type
_entity.pdbx_description
1 polymer ?
#
loop_
_entity_poly.entity_id
_entity_poly.type
_entity_poly.pdbx_seq_one_letter_code
_entity_poly.pdbx_strand_id
1 'polypeptide(L)'
;MVLKFCEVYFNAPNMKVFDVVLNGDHTIVADLDIFDRVGRGVAHDEYIPFTVINGRLYYNQEESDIRGGKIRVEFIKGYRDNPKVNGIYVMRGKLEDVPKLPPLPTENEDWGKGEDAEEKQNDAKSRRPSGPRTPDPYSVDDSSIMLPVFIAIGAFLPLLFCLCKLCYDFLPST
;
A
#
# COMPACT_ATOMS: atom_id res chain seq x y z
N MET A 1 19.66 -10.71 5.41
CA MET A 1 19.05 -9.39 5.13
C MET A 1 17.55 -9.55 5.14
N VAL A 2 16.80 -8.53 5.56
CA VAL A 2 15.35 -8.54 5.51
C VAL A 2 14.86 -7.28 4.83
N LEU A 3 13.90 -7.45 3.92
CA LEU A 3 13.22 -6.38 3.21
C LEU A 3 11.79 -6.28 3.74
N LYS A 4 11.37 -5.08 4.10
CA LYS A 4 10.03 -4.80 4.63
C LYS A 4 9.23 -4.04 3.60
N PHE A 5 8.02 -4.50 3.37
CA PHE A 5 7.08 -3.98 2.39
C PHE A 5 5.68 -3.82 3.00
N CYS A 6 4.88 -2.94 2.42
CA CYS A 6 3.45 -2.81 2.69
C CYS A 6 2.84 -2.03 1.53
N GLU A 7 1.80 -2.53 0.87
CA GLU A 7 1.09 -1.78 -0.18
C GLU A 7 -0.04 -0.94 0.44
N VAL A 8 -0.05 0.37 0.22
CA VAL A 8 -1.06 1.29 0.80
C VAL A 8 -1.74 2.13 -0.26
N TYR A 9 -1.20 2.16 -1.47
CA TYR A 9 -1.66 3.01 -2.57
C TYR A 9 -2.62 2.25 -3.48
N PHE A 10 -2.20 1.09 -3.99
CA PHE A 10 -3.02 0.30 -4.89
C PHE A 10 -4.05 -0.55 -4.15
N ASN A 11 -5.19 -0.76 -4.82
CA ASN A 11 -6.34 -1.49 -4.30
C ASN A 11 -6.62 -2.79 -5.09
N ALA A 12 -5.68 -3.22 -5.93
CA ALA A 12 -5.82 -4.44 -6.74
C ALA A 12 -4.44 -5.06 -7.08
N PRO A 13 -4.38 -6.38 -7.35
CA PRO A 13 -3.18 -7.04 -7.86
C PRO A 13 -2.78 -6.51 -9.25
N ASN A 14 -1.57 -6.85 -9.65
CA ASN A 14 -0.91 -6.56 -10.92
C ASN A 14 -0.77 -5.05 -11.23
N MET A 15 -0.81 -4.21 -10.20
CA MET A 15 -0.63 -2.76 -10.34
C MET A 15 0.82 -2.31 -10.08
N LYS A 16 1.56 -3.07 -9.26
CA LYS A 16 2.97 -2.87 -8.97
C LYS A 16 3.65 -4.23 -8.86
N VAL A 17 4.49 -4.53 -9.85
CA VAL A 17 5.22 -5.79 -9.96
C VAL A 17 6.67 -5.46 -10.29
N PHE A 18 7.59 -5.96 -9.48
CA PHE A 18 9.02 -5.68 -9.61
C PHE A 18 9.87 -6.81 -9.05
N ASP A 19 11.12 -6.91 -9.52
CA ASP A 19 12.09 -7.84 -8.96
C ASP A 19 13.01 -7.15 -7.96
N VAL A 20 13.64 -7.95 -7.12
CA VAL A 20 14.75 -7.53 -6.27
C VAL A 20 15.96 -8.39 -6.59
N VAL A 21 17.07 -7.74 -6.94
CA VAL A 21 18.33 -8.37 -7.29
C VAL A 21 19.40 -8.01 -6.25
N LEU A 22 20.10 -9.02 -5.76
CA LEU A 22 21.20 -8.90 -4.82
C LEU A 22 22.54 -9.08 -5.54
N ASN A 23 23.44 -8.13 -5.27
CA ASN A 23 24.79 -8.06 -5.82
C ASN A 23 24.87 -8.01 -7.36
N GLY A 24 23.76 -7.72 -8.05
CA GLY A 24 23.66 -7.65 -9.51
C GLY A 24 23.43 -9.00 -10.19
N ASP A 25 23.70 -10.11 -9.51
CA ASP A 25 23.67 -11.46 -10.11
C ASP A 25 22.50 -12.32 -9.60
N HIS A 26 22.05 -12.10 -8.36
CA HIS A 26 21.07 -12.98 -7.72
C HIS A 26 19.68 -12.37 -7.67
N THR A 27 18.71 -12.88 -8.43
CA THR A 27 17.30 -12.53 -8.23
C THR A 27 16.81 -13.13 -6.92
N ILE A 28 16.70 -12.30 -5.88
CA ILE A 28 16.34 -12.72 -4.52
C ILE A 28 14.82 -12.70 -4.30
N VAL A 29 14.10 -11.87 -5.04
CA VAL A 29 12.64 -11.86 -5.08
C VAL A 29 12.22 -11.58 -6.51
N ALA A 30 11.46 -12.48 -7.13
CA ALA A 30 10.98 -12.35 -8.50
C ALA A 30 9.49 -12.01 -8.52
N ASP A 31 9.07 -11.16 -9.47
CA ASP A 31 7.70 -10.75 -9.74
C ASP A 31 6.92 -10.36 -8.47
N LEU A 32 7.53 -9.56 -7.59
CA LEU A 32 6.91 -9.18 -6.32
C LEU A 32 5.74 -8.25 -6.56
N ASP A 33 4.55 -8.76 -6.26
CA ASP A 33 3.33 -7.98 -6.08
C ASP A 33 2.90 -8.02 -4.61
N ILE A 34 3.15 -6.92 -3.88
CA ILE A 34 2.85 -6.85 -2.45
C ILE A 34 1.34 -6.95 -2.20
N PHE A 35 0.50 -6.37 -3.08
CA PHE A 35 -0.95 -6.42 -2.92
C PHE A 35 -1.46 -7.84 -3.13
N ASP A 36 -0.99 -8.53 -4.17
CA ASP A 36 -1.38 -9.92 -4.43
C ASP A 36 -0.98 -10.85 -3.28
N ARG A 37 0.19 -10.59 -2.66
CA ARG A 37 0.71 -11.40 -1.55
C ARG A 37 -0.07 -11.23 -0.25
N VAL A 38 -0.35 -9.99 0.16
CA VAL A 38 -0.88 -9.71 1.51
C VAL A 38 -2.05 -8.72 1.55
N GLY A 39 -2.44 -8.15 0.41
CA GLY A 39 -3.47 -7.12 0.34
C GLY A 39 -2.99 -5.72 0.73
N ARG A 40 -3.94 -4.82 0.95
CA ARG A 40 -3.68 -3.42 1.29
C ARG A 40 -3.45 -3.23 2.78
N GLY A 41 -2.45 -2.43 3.14
CA GLY A 41 -2.16 -2.01 4.51
C GLY A 41 -1.51 -3.10 5.37
N VAL A 42 -1.20 -4.26 4.80
CA VAL A 42 -0.62 -5.39 5.51
C VAL A 42 0.89 -5.42 5.29
N ALA A 43 1.63 -5.68 6.38
CA ALA A 43 3.08 -5.82 6.32
C ALA A 43 3.47 -7.13 5.64
N HIS A 44 4.43 -7.06 4.72
CA HIS A 44 5.06 -8.19 4.06
C HIS A 44 6.57 -8.11 4.26
N ASP A 45 7.17 -9.20 4.73
CA ASP A 45 8.60 -9.28 5.00
C ASP A 45 9.23 -10.36 4.13
N GLU A 46 10.31 -10.02 3.42
CA GLU A 46 11.16 -10.99 2.71
C GLU A 46 12.44 -11.22 3.52
N TYR A 47 12.76 -12.48 3.80
CA TYR A 47 13.94 -12.88 4.56
C TYR A 47 14.97 -13.53 3.64
N ILE A 48 16.10 -12.86 3.44
CA ILE A 48 17.15 -13.27 2.50
C ILE A 48 18.41 -13.66 3.29
N PRO A 49 18.56 -14.95 3.67
CA PRO A 49 19.79 -15.44 4.25
C PRO A 49 20.86 -15.59 3.15
N PHE A 50 22.03 -15.00 3.38
CA PHE A 50 23.19 -15.17 2.52
C PHE A 50 24.46 -15.21 3.38
N THR A 51 25.53 -15.79 2.84
CA THR A 51 26.82 -15.88 3.53
C THR A 51 27.85 -15.01 2.82
N VAL A 52 28.76 -14.38 3.57
CA VAL A 52 29.90 -13.66 3.01
C VAL A 52 31.18 -14.32 3.51
N ILE A 53 31.99 -14.85 2.60
CA ILE A 53 33.26 -15.51 2.90
C ILE A 53 34.32 -14.95 1.97
N ASN A 54 35.44 -14.46 2.52
CA ASN A 54 36.59 -13.99 1.75
C ASN A 54 36.25 -12.99 0.62
N GLY A 55 35.30 -12.08 0.86
CA GLY A 55 34.88 -11.08 -0.13
C GLY A 55 33.93 -11.60 -1.21
N ARG A 56 33.42 -12.82 -1.10
CA ARG A 56 32.39 -13.40 -1.97
C ARG A 56 31.08 -13.52 -1.22
N LEU A 57 29.97 -13.26 -1.91
CA LEU A 57 28.61 -13.45 -1.43
C LEU A 57 28.07 -14.77 -1.97
N TYR A 58 27.44 -15.56 -1.10
CA TYR A 58 26.83 -16.84 -1.42
C TYR A 58 25.33 -16.79 -1.12
N TYR A 59 24.51 -17.04 -2.13
CA TYR A 59 23.05 -17.10 -2.03
C TYR A 59 22.53 -18.26 -2.89
N ASN A 60 21.67 -19.12 -2.32
CA ASN A 60 21.08 -20.28 -3.03
C ASN A 60 22.07 -21.11 -3.87
N GLN A 61 23.26 -21.40 -3.33
CA GLN A 61 24.35 -22.16 -3.99
C GLN A 61 25.06 -21.43 -5.12
N GLU A 62 24.66 -20.21 -5.45
CA GLU A 62 25.36 -19.32 -6.37
C GLU A 62 26.32 -18.41 -5.60
N GLU A 63 27.39 -17.98 -6.28
CA GLU A 63 28.36 -17.04 -5.74
C GLU A 63 28.48 -15.78 -6.62
N SER A 64 28.78 -14.66 -5.98
CA SER A 64 29.13 -13.40 -6.65
C SER A 64 30.22 -12.64 -5.89
N ASP A 65 31.04 -11.88 -6.62
CA ASP A 65 32.11 -11.09 -6.02
C ASP A 65 31.56 -9.81 -5.37
N ILE A 66 31.99 -9.49 -4.15
CA ILE A 66 31.69 -8.20 -3.52
C ILE A 66 32.71 -7.17 -3.99
N ARG A 67 32.28 -6.26 -4.87
CA ARG A 67 33.16 -5.22 -5.43
C ARG A 67 33.11 -3.94 -4.61
N GLY A 68 34.28 -3.38 -4.31
CA GLY A 68 34.39 -2.10 -3.59
C GLY A 68 33.88 -2.13 -2.15
N GLY A 69 33.81 -3.31 -1.53
CA GLY A 69 33.35 -3.48 -0.14
C GLY A 69 31.87 -3.15 0.07
N LYS A 70 31.07 -3.08 -1.00
CA LYS A 70 29.64 -2.76 -0.95
C LYS A 70 28.83 -3.91 -1.53
N ILE A 71 27.76 -4.28 -0.82
CA ILE A 71 26.72 -5.17 -1.35
C ILE A 71 25.64 -4.28 -1.93
N ARG A 72 25.22 -4.58 -3.15
CA ARG A 72 24.20 -3.82 -3.87
C ARG A 72 22.85 -4.55 -3.80
N VAL A 73 21.78 -3.82 -3.55
CA VAL A 73 20.40 -4.32 -3.64
C VAL A 73 19.70 -3.45 -4.66
N GLU A 74 19.20 -4.07 -5.72
CA GLU A 74 18.62 -3.39 -6.88
C GLU A 74 17.15 -3.76 -6.97
N PHE A 75 16.30 -2.76 -7.11
CA PHE A 75 14.88 -2.95 -7.34
C PHE A 75 14.63 -2.75 -8.83
N ILE A 76 14.31 -3.83 -9.54
CA ILE A 76 14.16 -3.82 -10.98
C ILE A 76 12.70 -3.58 -11.31
N LYS A 77 12.43 -2.42 -11.92
CA LYS A 77 11.08 -2.07 -12.36
C LYS A 77 10.63 -3.02 -13.47
N GLY A 78 9.47 -3.65 -13.29
CA GLY A 78 8.78 -4.38 -14.35
C GLY A 78 7.99 -3.46 -15.30
N TYR A 79 6.96 -3.99 -15.96
CA TYR A 79 6.10 -3.21 -16.87
C TYR A 79 5.05 -2.33 -16.17
N ARG A 80 5.04 -2.32 -14.83
CA ARG A 80 4.02 -1.69 -13.99
C ARG A 80 4.58 -0.44 -13.30
N ASP A 81 4.07 -0.12 -12.12
CA ASP A 81 4.54 1.01 -11.31
C ASP A 81 5.99 0.83 -10.81
N ASN A 82 6.59 1.90 -10.32
CA ASN A 82 7.94 1.86 -9.77
C ASN A 82 8.01 0.95 -8.52
N PRO A 83 9.14 0.28 -8.28
CA PRO A 83 9.34 -0.52 -7.07
C PRO A 83 9.21 0.30 -5.78
N LYS A 84 8.82 -0.34 -4.68
CA LYS A 84 8.78 0.27 -3.35
C LYS A 84 9.41 -0.64 -2.30
N VAL A 85 10.08 -0.05 -1.33
CA VAL A 85 10.50 -0.70 -0.08
C VAL A 85 10.22 0.22 1.09
N ASN A 86 9.74 -0.34 2.21
CA ASN A 86 9.44 0.40 3.43
C ASN A 86 10.64 0.39 4.40
N GLY A 87 11.42 -0.69 4.40
CA GLY A 87 12.61 -0.80 5.24
C GLY A 87 13.55 -1.90 4.77
N ILE A 88 14.84 -1.72 5.03
CA ILE A 88 15.89 -2.69 4.76
C ILE A 88 16.74 -2.77 6.00
N TYR A 89 17.06 -3.98 6.46
CA TYR A 89 18.13 -4.15 7.42
C TYR A 89 18.95 -5.41 7.13
N VAL A 90 20.21 -5.33 7.53
CA VAL A 90 21.17 -6.42 7.44
C VAL A 90 21.71 -6.66 8.84
N MET A 91 21.66 -7.90 9.28
CA MET A 91 22.23 -8.33 10.56
C MET A 91 23.14 -9.52 10.34
N ARG A 92 24.16 -9.63 11.20
CA ARG A 92 25.00 -10.82 11.29
C ARG A 92 24.28 -11.82 12.19
N GLY A 93 24.15 -13.06 11.73
CA GLY A 93 23.50 -14.12 12.48
C GLY A 93 22.83 -15.11 11.54
N LYS A 94 22.02 -15.98 12.12
CA LYS A 94 21.12 -16.91 11.43
C LYS A 94 19.73 -16.31 11.31
N LEU A 95 18.88 -16.97 10.53
CA LEU A 95 17.48 -16.56 10.35
C LEU A 95 16.68 -16.59 11.67
N GLU A 96 17.01 -17.53 12.56
CA GLU A 96 16.37 -17.67 13.88
C GLU A 96 16.67 -16.50 14.83
N ASP A 97 17.78 -15.80 14.62
CA ASP A 97 18.19 -14.65 15.42
C ASP A 97 17.41 -13.37 15.05
N VAL A 98 16.62 -13.42 13.99
CA VAL A 98 15.86 -12.26 13.52
C VAL A 98 14.80 -11.86 14.55
N PRO A 99 14.81 -10.60 15.05
CA PRO A 99 13.86 -10.16 16.06
C PRO A 99 12.41 -10.33 15.61
N LYS A 100 11.63 -11.11 16.36
CA LYS A 100 10.20 -11.26 16.15
C LYS A 100 9.46 -10.12 16.82
N LEU A 101 8.41 -9.62 16.16
CA LEU A 101 7.51 -8.68 16.79
C LEU A 101 6.83 -9.36 17.99
N PRO A 102 6.54 -8.59 19.06
CA PRO A 102 5.64 -9.06 20.11
C PRO A 102 4.31 -9.50 19.48
N PRO A 103 3.64 -10.52 20.04
CA PRO A 103 2.29 -10.83 19.63
C PRO A 103 1.42 -9.57 19.78
N LEU A 104 0.53 -9.35 18.81
CA LEU A 104 -0.47 -8.30 18.97
C LEU A 104 -1.28 -8.58 20.25
N PRO A 105 -1.59 -7.56 21.06
CA PRO A 105 -2.51 -7.74 22.18
C PRO A 105 -3.80 -8.36 21.63
N THR A 106 -4.23 -9.46 22.22
CA THR A 106 -5.55 -10.03 21.94
C THR A 106 -6.60 -8.96 22.22
N GLU A 107 -7.62 -8.88 21.36
CA GLU A 107 -8.69 -7.86 21.33
C GLU A 107 -9.53 -7.73 22.62
N ASN A 108 -9.10 -8.31 23.74
CA ASN A 108 -9.66 -8.07 25.07
C ASN A 108 -9.12 -6.78 25.71
N GLU A 109 -8.18 -6.09 25.08
CA GLU A 109 -7.90 -4.68 25.38
C GLU A 109 -8.63 -3.81 24.35
N ASP A 110 -9.79 -3.35 24.80
CA ASP A 110 -10.72 -2.39 24.18
C ASP A 110 -10.00 -1.26 23.42
N TRP A 111 -9.64 -1.52 22.17
CA TRP A 111 -9.45 -0.47 21.17
C TRP A 111 -10.85 -0.01 20.81
N GLY A 112 -11.36 0.86 21.70
CA GLY A 112 -12.69 1.43 21.67
C GLY A 112 -13.17 1.63 20.25
N LYS A 113 -14.31 1.01 19.99
CA LYS A 113 -15.18 1.30 18.85
C LYS A 113 -15.02 2.78 18.46
N GLY A 114 -14.60 3.03 17.24
CA GLY A 114 -14.85 4.31 16.59
C GLY A 114 -16.35 4.43 16.39
N GLU A 115 -17.08 4.64 17.48
CA GLU A 115 -18.44 5.12 17.51
C GLU A 115 -18.40 6.53 16.92
N ASP A 116 -19.21 6.73 15.89
CA ASP A 116 -19.84 8.02 15.61
C ASP A 116 -20.43 8.56 16.92
N ALA A 117 -19.65 9.34 17.66
CA ALA A 117 -20.07 9.91 18.92
C ALA A 117 -19.66 11.38 18.95
N GLU A 118 -20.70 12.19 18.78
CA GLU A 118 -20.76 13.62 19.03
C GLU A 118 -19.96 14.05 20.26
N GLU A 119 -19.39 15.25 20.14
CA GLU A 119 -18.70 16.00 21.17
C GLU A 119 -19.36 15.88 22.55
N LYS A 120 -18.63 15.32 23.52
CA LYS A 120 -18.65 15.84 24.89
C LYS A 120 -17.24 15.93 25.46
N GLN A 121 -16.83 17.17 25.70
CA GLN A 121 -15.78 17.56 26.63
C GLN A 121 -15.92 16.78 27.95
N ASN A 122 -14.83 16.23 28.47
CA ASN A 122 -14.30 16.60 29.80
C ASN A 122 -13.01 15.83 30.13
N ASP A 123 -12.04 16.60 30.61
CA ASP A 123 -10.92 16.28 31.52
C ASP A 123 -9.77 15.32 31.14
N ALA A 124 -8.70 15.96 30.66
CA ALA A 124 -7.37 15.97 31.27
C ALA A 124 -6.66 14.63 31.58
N LYS A 125 -5.82 14.19 30.63
CA LYS A 125 -4.45 13.71 30.93
C LYS A 125 -3.48 14.22 29.87
N SER A 126 -2.50 15.01 30.34
CA SER A 126 -1.39 15.60 29.60
C SER A 126 -0.80 14.63 28.56
N ARG A 127 -1.07 14.88 27.28
CA ARG A 127 -0.29 14.34 26.16
C ARG A 127 0.16 15.54 25.34
N ARG A 128 1.49 15.61 25.16
CA ARG A 128 2.21 16.64 24.41
C ARG A 128 1.52 16.87 23.06
N PRO A 129 1.29 18.12 22.61
CA PRO A 129 0.68 18.35 21.31
C PRO A 129 1.71 18.03 20.23
N SER A 130 1.61 16.84 19.63
CA SER A 130 1.99 16.70 18.22
C SER A 130 1.10 17.66 17.43
N GLY A 131 1.66 18.33 16.42
CA GLY A 131 1.03 19.43 15.68
C GLY A 131 -0.35 19.15 15.09
N PRO A 132 -0.92 20.10 14.32
CA PRO A 132 -2.24 19.94 13.73
C PRO A 132 -2.38 18.55 13.10
N ARG A 133 -3.47 17.83 13.41
CA ARG A 133 -3.76 16.53 12.80
C ARG A 133 -3.69 16.72 11.28
N THR A 134 -2.65 16.18 10.66
CA THR A 134 -2.51 16.18 9.21
C THR A 134 -3.67 15.36 8.67
N PRO A 135 -4.53 15.92 7.81
CA PRO A 135 -5.54 15.13 7.13
C PRO A 135 -4.82 14.01 6.36
N ASP A 136 -5.42 12.82 6.33
CA ASP A 136 -4.86 11.71 5.57
C ASP A 136 -4.73 12.16 4.10
N PRO A 137 -3.52 12.23 3.54
CA PRO A 137 -3.33 12.69 2.16
C PRO A 137 -3.96 11.75 1.12
N TYR A 138 -4.47 10.58 1.54
CA TYR A 138 -5.13 9.58 0.70
C TYR A 138 -6.59 9.31 1.07
N SER A 139 -7.21 10.12 1.93
CA SER A 139 -8.66 10.03 2.12
C SER A 139 -9.35 10.51 0.85
N VAL A 140 -9.83 9.57 0.03
CA VAL A 140 -10.75 9.89 -1.07
C VAL A 140 -12.07 10.34 -0.44
N ASP A 141 -12.41 11.60 -0.63
CA ASP A 141 -13.68 12.14 -0.16
C ASP A 141 -14.77 11.67 -1.12
N ASP A 142 -15.51 10.62 -0.73
CA ASP A 142 -16.61 10.05 -1.53
C ASP A 142 -17.65 11.10 -1.95
N SER A 143 -17.73 12.22 -1.21
CA SER A 143 -18.59 13.35 -1.56
C SER A 143 -18.19 14.05 -2.88
N SER A 144 -16.90 14.01 -3.25
CA SER A 144 -16.39 14.58 -4.51
C SER A 144 -16.85 13.81 -5.75
N ILE A 145 -17.18 12.52 -5.59
CA ILE A 145 -17.67 11.65 -6.67
C ILE A 145 -19.19 11.80 -6.87
N MET A 146 -19.92 12.19 -5.84
CA MET A 146 -21.39 12.31 -5.87
C MET A 146 -21.88 13.63 -6.48
N LEU A 147 -21.14 14.73 -6.32
CA LEU A 147 -21.52 16.05 -6.84
C LEU A 147 -21.75 16.06 -8.38
N PRO A 148 -20.89 15.46 -9.23
CA PRO A 148 -21.11 15.39 -10.68
C PRO A 148 -22.33 14.53 -11.05
N VAL A 149 -22.61 13.48 -10.27
CA VAL A 149 -23.74 12.58 -10.49
C VAL A 149 -25.07 13.30 -10.25
N PHE A 150 -25.16 14.11 -9.18
CA PHE A 150 -26.36 14.91 -8.92
C PHE A 150 -26.57 16.01 -9.97
N ILE A 151 -25.50 16.64 -10.45
CA ILE A 151 -25.59 17.62 -11.56
C ILE A 151 -26.08 16.93 -12.84
N ALA A 152 -25.57 15.74 -13.15
CA ALA A 152 -25.99 14.98 -14.32
C ALA A 152 -27.48 14.60 -14.25
N ILE A 153 -27.96 14.08 -13.12
CA ILE A 153 -29.37 13.74 -12.92
C ILE A 153 -30.26 14.99 -12.97
N GLY A 154 -29.85 16.08 -12.32
CA GLY A 154 -30.58 17.34 -12.28
C GLY A 154 -30.73 18.02 -13.65
N ALA A 155 -29.72 17.87 -14.53
CA ALA A 155 -29.79 18.37 -15.90
C ALA A 155 -30.55 17.41 -16.85
N PHE A 156 -30.47 16.10 -16.61
CA PHE A 156 -31.07 15.09 -17.50
C PHE A 156 -32.60 15.04 -17.40
N LEU A 157 -33.16 15.12 -16.20
CA LEU A 157 -34.61 15.05 -15.98
C LEU A 157 -35.42 16.16 -16.70
N PRO A 158 -35.05 17.46 -16.65
CA PRO A 158 -35.78 18.50 -17.37
C PRO A 158 -35.61 18.39 -18.89
N LEU A 159 -34.44 17.97 -19.37
CA LEU A 159 -34.21 17.73 -20.80
C LEU A 159 -35.07 16.58 -21.31
N LEU A 160 -35.15 15.47 -20.56
CA LEU A 160 -36.01 14.34 -20.88
C LEU A 160 -37.48 14.74 -20.86
N PHE A 161 -37.93 15.51 -19.86
CA PHE A 161 -39.31 16.02 -19.82
C PHE A 161 -39.63 16.93 -21.01
N CYS A 162 -38.74 17.87 -21.35
CA CYS A 162 -38.90 18.74 -22.51
C CYS A 162 -38.94 17.95 -23.82
N LEU A 163 -38.06 16.95 -23.99
CA LEU A 163 -38.03 16.09 -25.17
C LEU A 163 -39.28 15.20 -25.28
N CYS A 164 -39.73 14.62 -24.17
CA CYS A 164 -40.97 13.83 -24.14
C CYS A 164 -42.19 14.69 -24.46
N LYS A 165 -42.24 15.94 -24.01
CA LYS A 165 -43.34 16.86 -24.32
C LYS A 165 -43.34 17.30 -25.79
N LEU A 166 -42.16 17.61 -26.34
CA LEU A 166 -41.99 17.91 -27.77
C LEU A 166 -42.37 16.72 -28.68
N CYS A 167 -42.04 15.49 -28.27
CA CYS A 167 -42.48 14.29 -28.98
C CYS A 167 -44.00 14.05 -28.89
N TYR A 168 -44.64 14.44 -27.78
CA TYR A 168 -46.09 14.30 -27.61
C TYR A 168 -46.87 15.34 -28.43
N ASP A 169 -46.36 16.57 -28.52
CA ASP A 169 -46.97 17.66 -29.32
C ASP A 169 -46.81 17.44 -30.85
N PHE A 170 -45.99 16.46 -31.28
CA PHE A 170 -45.79 16.11 -32.70
C PHE A 170 -46.47 14.79 -33.12
N LEU A 171 -47.24 14.14 -32.23
CA LEU A 171 -48.06 12.99 -32.61
C LEU A 171 -49.33 13.49 -33.32
N PRO A 172 -49.57 13.13 -34.60
CA PRO A 172 -50.78 13.55 -35.30
C PRO A 172 -51.99 12.90 -34.62
N SER A 173 -52.93 13.72 -34.16
CA SER A 173 -54.26 13.30 -33.77
C SER A 173 -54.97 12.70 -34.98
N THR A 174 -55.05 11.37 -35.02
CA THR A 174 -55.97 10.61 -35.88
C THR A 174 -57.42 10.88 -35.49
#